data_AF-A0AAN1L938-F1
#
_entry.id   AF-A0AAN1L938-F1
#
_cell.length_a   1.000
_cell.length_b   1.000
_cell.length_c   1.000
_cell.angle_alpha   90.00
_cell.angle_beta   90.00
_cell.angle_gamma   90.00
#
_symmetry.space_group_name_H-M   'P 1'
#
loop_
_entity.id
_entity.type
_entity.pdbx_description
1 polymer ?
#
loop_
_entity_poly.entity_id
_entity_poly.type
_entity_poly.pdbx_seq_one_letter_code
_entity_poly.pdbx_strand_id
1 'polypeptide(L)'
;MTLHLTKDNTHPARVVTASSNNCQLLIPLFAVLGGLLLMAALLLLAGKVEAESPVPNKYVAERIALMSSQKKALQDLTAMTRDYIAFDRSGARAARRTLIRSTRRIPRHFRRDVTDLSSHARGGIWTNWADFKRHADDAEKAARALNIRSASGLRRSLPRLISACHNCHQIYRNTPREFTTH
;
A
#
# COMPACT_ATOMS: atom_id res chain seq x y z
N MET A 1 41.64 -75.31 68.49
CA MET A 1 40.32 -75.34 69.16
C MET A 1 39.94 -73.89 69.48
N THR A 2 38.69 -73.50 69.23
CA THR A 2 38.01 -72.24 69.66
C THR A 2 38.81 -70.92 69.69
N LEU A 3 38.59 -69.99 68.75
CA LEU A 3 37.54 -68.94 68.75
C LEU A 3 37.80 -67.76 69.71
N HIS A 4 37.90 -66.55 69.16
CA HIS A 4 37.52 -65.31 69.86
C HIS A 4 36.99 -64.23 68.89
N LEU A 5 35.93 -63.56 69.34
CA LEU A 5 35.19 -62.41 68.78
C LEU A 5 34.89 -61.49 70.00
N THR A 6 34.54 -60.20 69.95
CA THR A 6 34.29 -59.18 68.89
C THR A 6 35.26 -57.97 69.13
N LYS A 7 35.11 -56.68 68.74
CA LYS A 7 34.04 -55.86 68.10
C LYS A 7 34.61 -54.57 67.49
N ASP A 8 33.83 -53.93 66.62
CA ASP A 8 34.00 -52.55 66.11
C ASP A 8 33.72 -51.43 67.13
N ASN A 9 34.31 -50.25 66.91
CA ASN A 9 33.54 -48.99 66.73
C ASN A 9 34.35 -47.76 66.21
N THR A 10 33.81 -47.12 65.17
CA THR A 10 33.77 -45.66 64.87
C THR A 10 35.06 -44.80 64.82
N HIS A 11 35.60 -44.66 63.60
CA HIS A 11 35.93 -43.44 62.83
C HIS A 11 36.06 -42.04 63.51
N PRO A 12 37.06 -41.24 63.09
CA PRO A 12 36.88 -39.81 62.81
C PRO A 12 37.12 -39.45 61.32
N ALA A 13 36.51 -38.35 60.87
CA ALA A 13 36.33 -38.01 59.45
C ALA A 13 37.56 -37.41 58.74
N ARG A 14 37.60 -37.58 57.40
CA ARG A 14 38.47 -36.82 56.48
C ARG A 14 37.69 -35.70 55.78
N VAL A 15 38.29 -34.52 55.70
CA VAL A 15 37.76 -33.36 54.96
C VAL A 15 37.98 -33.54 53.46
N VAL A 16 36.97 -33.24 52.65
CA VAL A 16 37.05 -33.22 51.18
C VAL A 16 36.77 -31.79 50.68
N THR A 17 37.78 -31.12 50.14
CA THR A 17 37.64 -29.81 49.48
C THR A 17 37.53 -30.00 47.96
N ALA A 18 36.33 -29.85 47.40
CA ALA A 18 36.10 -29.98 45.96
C ALA A 18 36.49 -28.69 45.20
N SER A 19 37.24 -28.85 44.10
CA SER A 19 37.68 -27.73 43.25
C SER A 19 36.56 -27.22 42.33
N SER A 20 35.71 -26.33 42.84
CA SER A 20 34.61 -25.70 42.09
C SER A 20 35.09 -24.56 41.18
N ASN A 21 35.67 -24.89 40.03
CA ASN A 21 36.07 -23.92 39.00
C ASN A 21 35.88 -24.50 37.58
N ASN A 22 34.71 -24.24 36.97
CA ASN A 22 34.48 -24.20 35.51
C ASN A 22 32.99 -23.96 35.13
N CYS A 23 32.03 -24.23 36.02
CA CYS A 23 30.61 -24.29 35.67
C CYS A 23 29.80 -22.98 35.93
N GLN A 24 30.39 -21.80 35.67
CA GLN A 24 29.72 -20.50 35.93
C GLN A 24 29.61 -19.56 34.72
N LEU A 25 30.38 -19.77 33.64
CA LEU A 25 30.39 -18.88 32.47
C LEU A 25 29.49 -19.31 31.30
N LEU A 26 29.05 -20.57 31.25
CA LEU A 26 28.19 -21.08 30.17
C LEU A 26 26.72 -20.65 30.31
N ILE A 27 26.21 -20.59 31.55
CA ILE A 27 24.81 -20.27 31.87
C ILE A 27 24.34 -18.92 31.28
N PRO A 28 25.04 -17.78 31.48
CA PRO A 28 24.58 -16.49 30.94
C PRO A 28 24.57 -16.45 29.41
N LEU A 29 25.48 -17.15 28.73
CA LEU A 29 25.57 -17.11 27.27
C LEU A 29 24.35 -17.78 26.60
N PHE A 30 23.93 -18.95 27.11
CA PHE A 30 22.70 -19.60 26.64
C PHE A 30 21.44 -18.79 26.99
N ALA A 31 21.39 -18.14 28.15
CA ALA A 31 20.27 -17.28 28.53
C ALA A 31 20.13 -16.06 27.60
N VAL A 32 21.23 -15.39 27.26
CA VAL A 32 21.23 -14.23 26.36
C VAL A 32 20.90 -14.62 24.92
N LEU A 33 21.46 -15.73 24.42
CA LEU A 33 21.13 -16.26 23.08
C LEU A 33 19.66 -16.69 22.99
N GLY A 34 19.14 -17.35 24.02
CA GLY A 34 17.73 -17.71 24.12
C GLY A 34 16.80 -16.49 24.13
N GLY A 35 17.15 -15.46 24.92
CA GLY A 35 16.42 -14.19 24.95
C GLY A 35 16.39 -13.46 23.61
N LEU A 36 17.54 -13.40 22.90
CA LEU A 36 17.62 -12.82 21.55
C LEU A 36 16.79 -13.60 20.53
N LEU A 37 16.80 -14.93 20.56
CA LEU A 37 15.96 -15.76 19.70
C LEU A 37 14.47 -15.57 20.00
N LEU A 38 14.08 -15.45 21.28
CA LEU A 38 12.70 -15.21 21.66
C LEU A 38 12.21 -13.83 21.20
N MET A 39 13.05 -12.78 21.35
CA MET A 39 12.74 -11.44 20.85
C MET A 39 12.61 -11.41 19.32
N ALA A 40 13.50 -12.10 18.60
CA ALA A 40 13.39 -12.24 17.14
C ALA A 40 12.11 -12.97 16.72
N ALA A 41 11.69 -14.01 17.46
CA ALA A 41 10.44 -14.73 17.21
C ALA A 41 9.20 -13.86 17.47
N LEU A 42 9.18 -13.05 18.54
CA LEU A 42 8.07 -12.13 18.83
C LEU A 42 7.91 -11.05 17.75
N LEU A 43 9.01 -10.53 17.19
CA LEU A 43 8.97 -9.54 16.10
C LEU A 43 8.38 -10.10 14.80
N LEU A 44 8.41 -11.42 14.58
CA LEU A 44 7.75 -12.07 13.44
C LEU A 44 6.23 -12.24 13.61
N LEU A 45 5.70 -12.05 14.82
CA LEU A 45 4.25 -12.06 15.11
C LEU A 45 3.63 -10.65 15.07
N ALA A 46 4.38 -9.63 14.65
CA ALA A 46 3.86 -8.29 14.36
C ALA A 46 2.99 -8.30 13.08
N GLY A 47 1.81 -8.91 13.18
CA GLY A 47 0.81 -8.92 12.12
C GLY A 47 0.41 -7.50 11.72
N LYS A 48 0.31 -7.24 10.42
CA LYS A 48 -0.12 -5.93 9.93
C LYS A 48 -1.55 -5.65 10.35
N VAL A 49 -1.73 -4.65 11.21
CA VAL A 49 -3.02 -3.97 11.40
C VAL A 49 -3.22 -3.07 10.18
N GLU A 50 -3.60 -3.67 9.06
CA GLU A 50 -4.12 -2.93 7.91
C GLU A 50 -5.41 -2.25 8.38
N ALA A 51 -5.39 -0.92 8.51
CA ALA A 51 -6.52 -0.14 9.00
C ALA A 51 -7.67 -0.21 7.99
N GLU A 52 -8.64 -1.11 8.24
CA GLU A 52 -9.79 -1.36 7.38
C GLU A 52 -10.50 -0.03 7.06
N SER A 53 -10.40 0.37 5.79
CA SER A 53 -10.88 1.68 5.36
C SER A 53 -12.41 1.66 5.37
N PRO A 54 -13.10 2.56 6.12
CA PRO A 54 -14.55 2.52 6.24
C PRO A 54 -15.24 2.43 4.88
N VAL A 55 -16.18 1.50 4.75
CA VAL A 55 -16.86 1.19 3.48
C VAL A 55 -17.39 2.48 2.86
N PRO A 56 -16.89 2.89 1.69
CA PRO A 56 -17.14 4.23 1.15
C PRO A 56 -18.63 4.46 0.92
N ASN A 57 -19.10 5.67 1.26
CA ASN A 57 -20.45 6.11 0.91
C ASN A 57 -20.73 5.83 -0.57
N LYS A 58 -21.91 5.31 -0.92
CA LYS A 58 -22.23 4.90 -2.31
C LYS A 58 -21.92 5.96 -3.38
N TYR A 59 -22.08 7.25 -3.06
CA TYR A 59 -21.73 8.34 -3.98
C TYR A 59 -20.22 8.56 -4.13
N VAL A 60 -19.44 8.24 -3.09
CA VAL A 60 -17.98 8.26 -3.11
C VAL A 60 -17.44 7.01 -3.82
N ALA A 61 -18.03 5.83 -3.59
CA ALA A 61 -17.76 4.62 -4.37
C ALA A 61 -18.02 4.84 -5.88
N GLU A 62 -19.15 5.47 -6.24
CA GLU A 62 -19.46 5.90 -7.62
C GLU A 62 -18.36 6.81 -8.23
N ARG A 63 -17.80 7.75 -7.46
CA ARG A 63 -16.69 8.63 -7.91
C ARG A 63 -15.38 7.85 -8.08
N ILE A 64 -15.05 6.98 -7.13
CA ILE A 64 -13.84 6.16 -7.15
C ILE A 64 -13.87 5.22 -8.36
N ALA A 65 -14.99 4.53 -8.60
CA ALA A 65 -15.19 3.70 -9.79
C ALA A 65 -15.04 4.50 -11.11
N LEU A 66 -15.62 5.71 -11.17
CA LEU A 66 -15.49 6.60 -12.32
C LEU A 66 -14.03 6.97 -12.59
N MET A 67 -13.26 7.36 -11.56
CA MET A 67 -11.86 7.76 -11.71
C MET A 67 -10.92 6.57 -11.97
N SER A 68 -11.17 5.41 -11.35
CA SER A 68 -10.45 4.17 -11.65
C SER A 68 -10.66 3.70 -13.10
N SER A 69 -11.86 3.89 -13.67
CA SER A 69 -12.10 3.62 -15.10
C SER A 69 -11.27 4.53 -16.03
N GLN A 70 -11.01 5.77 -15.61
CA GLN A 70 -10.13 6.70 -16.33
C GLN A 70 -8.65 6.29 -16.17
N LYS A 71 -8.22 5.95 -14.95
CA LYS A 71 -6.86 5.45 -14.65
C LYS A 71 -6.53 4.23 -15.52
N LYS A 72 -7.39 3.21 -15.54
CA LYS A 72 -7.17 1.99 -16.35
C LYS A 72 -7.06 2.30 -17.84
N ALA A 73 -8.00 3.08 -18.38
CA ALA A 73 -7.97 3.46 -19.80
C ALA A 73 -6.74 4.31 -20.17
N LEU A 74 -6.25 5.16 -19.26
CA LEU A 74 -5.01 5.91 -19.44
C LEU A 74 -3.76 5.00 -19.35
N GLN A 75 -3.74 4.02 -18.45
CA GLN A 75 -2.67 3.03 -18.35
C GLN A 75 -2.57 2.18 -19.62
N ASP A 76 -3.70 1.73 -20.17
CA ASP A 76 -3.74 0.94 -21.41
C ASP A 76 -3.17 1.71 -22.60
N LEU A 77 -3.57 2.98 -22.77
CA LEU A 77 -2.98 3.86 -23.78
C LEU A 77 -1.49 4.13 -23.52
N THR A 78 -1.09 4.29 -22.25
CA THR A 78 0.31 4.55 -21.89
C THR A 78 1.21 3.36 -22.23
N ALA A 79 0.77 2.14 -21.94
CA ALA A 79 1.49 0.92 -22.30
C ALA A 79 1.70 0.80 -23.82
N MET A 80 0.67 1.11 -24.62
CA MET A 80 0.77 1.19 -26.10
C MET A 80 1.66 2.32 -26.62
N THR A 81 1.96 3.35 -25.82
CA THR A 81 2.91 4.43 -26.20
C THR A 81 4.34 4.20 -25.71
N ARG A 82 4.54 3.30 -24.75
CA ARG A 82 5.85 2.93 -24.20
C ARG A 82 6.34 1.59 -24.74
N ASP A 83 5.60 1.01 -25.69
CA ASP A 83 5.92 -0.24 -26.37
C ASP A 83 6.00 -1.44 -25.39
N TYR A 84 5.41 -1.30 -24.19
CA TYR A 84 5.22 -2.36 -23.18
C TYR A 84 4.19 -3.40 -23.62
N ILE A 85 3.26 -3.00 -24.50
CA ILE A 85 2.36 -3.87 -25.25
C ILE A 85 2.30 -3.37 -26.69
N ALA A 86 2.04 -4.28 -27.64
CA ALA A 86 1.84 -3.92 -29.04
C ALA A 86 0.66 -2.94 -29.22
N PHE A 87 0.75 -2.07 -30.23
CA PHE A 87 -0.31 -1.10 -30.52
C PHE A 87 -1.57 -1.77 -31.10
N ASP A 88 -2.56 -2.01 -30.25
CA ASP A 88 -3.90 -2.41 -30.66
C ASP A 88 -4.79 -1.17 -30.91
N ARG A 89 -5.14 -0.95 -32.19
CA ARG A 89 -6.03 0.12 -32.64
C ARG A 89 -7.47 -0.03 -32.08
N SER A 90 -7.92 -1.24 -31.77
CA SER A 90 -9.26 -1.53 -31.26
C SER A 90 -9.37 -1.21 -29.76
N GLY A 91 -8.40 -1.65 -28.96
CA GLY A 91 -8.20 -1.31 -27.55
C GLY A 91 -7.95 0.18 -27.35
N ALA A 92 -7.12 0.81 -28.18
CA ALA A 92 -6.94 2.27 -28.16
C ALA A 92 -8.28 3.01 -28.41
N ARG A 93 -9.14 2.48 -29.29
CA ARG A 93 -10.51 2.98 -29.51
C ARG A 93 -11.44 2.69 -28.33
N ALA A 94 -11.29 1.56 -27.64
CA ALA A 94 -12.04 1.25 -26.42
C ALA A 94 -11.67 2.19 -25.27
N ALA A 95 -10.39 2.33 -24.95
CA ALA A 95 -9.87 3.22 -23.92
C ALA A 95 -10.29 4.68 -24.16
N ARG A 96 -10.12 5.20 -25.38
CA ARG A 96 -10.58 6.55 -25.76
C ARG A 96 -12.10 6.73 -25.57
N ARG A 97 -12.93 5.74 -25.95
CA ARG A 97 -14.39 5.80 -25.71
C ARG A 97 -14.74 5.79 -24.22
N THR A 98 -14.00 5.05 -23.40
CA THR A 98 -14.16 5.06 -21.94
C THR A 98 -13.82 6.43 -21.38
N LEU A 99 -12.64 6.98 -21.69
CA LEU A 99 -12.20 8.32 -21.24
C LEU A 99 -13.21 9.41 -21.61
N ILE A 100 -13.70 9.45 -22.85
CA ILE A 100 -14.71 10.45 -23.29
C ILE A 100 -16.02 10.31 -22.50
N ARG A 101 -16.48 9.09 -22.21
CA ARG A 101 -17.71 8.87 -21.41
C ARG A 101 -17.54 9.22 -19.94
N SER A 102 -16.38 8.93 -19.36
CA SER A 102 -16.16 9.09 -17.91
C SER A 102 -15.77 10.51 -17.53
N THR A 103 -14.95 11.21 -18.34
CA THR A 103 -14.67 12.65 -18.15
C THR A 103 -15.94 13.50 -18.18
N ARG A 104 -16.78 13.35 -19.23
CA ARG A 104 -18.12 13.97 -19.34
C ARG A 104 -19.03 13.70 -18.13
N ARG A 105 -18.80 12.58 -17.44
CA ARG A 105 -19.60 12.15 -16.28
C ARG A 105 -19.10 12.74 -14.96
N ILE A 106 -17.91 13.35 -14.89
CA ILE A 106 -17.34 13.90 -13.65
C ILE A 106 -18.32 14.85 -12.93
N PRO A 107 -18.90 15.90 -13.57
CA PRO A 107 -19.81 16.81 -12.87
C PRO A 107 -21.08 16.13 -12.33
N ARG A 108 -21.56 15.03 -12.93
CA ARG A 108 -22.70 14.27 -12.37
C ARG A 108 -22.35 13.62 -11.02
N HIS A 109 -21.16 13.01 -10.92
CA HIS A 109 -20.79 12.18 -9.76
C HIS A 109 -20.30 13.03 -8.58
N PHE A 110 -19.79 14.23 -8.86
CA PHE A 110 -19.36 15.20 -7.86
C PHE A 110 -20.45 16.24 -7.49
N ARG A 111 -21.66 16.17 -8.06
CA ARG A 111 -22.72 17.19 -7.84
C ARG A 111 -23.19 17.35 -6.39
N ARG A 112 -23.09 16.31 -5.56
CA ARG A 112 -23.39 16.40 -4.12
C ARG A 112 -22.10 16.70 -3.36
N ASP A 113 -22.12 17.64 -2.43
CA ASP A 113 -21.08 17.66 -1.41
C ASP A 113 -21.28 16.43 -0.51
N VAL A 114 -20.25 15.59 -0.46
CA VAL A 114 -20.16 14.37 0.35
C VAL A 114 -18.68 14.16 0.61
N THR A 115 -18.25 14.55 1.80
CA THR A 115 -16.93 14.24 2.36
C THR A 115 -16.97 12.91 3.10
N ASP A 116 -15.93 12.10 2.91
CA ASP A 116 -15.76 10.75 3.43
C ASP A 116 -14.24 10.53 3.54
N LEU A 117 -13.75 9.79 4.52
CA LEU A 117 -12.30 9.59 4.72
C LEU A 117 -11.65 8.85 3.53
N SER A 118 -12.40 7.99 2.84
CA SER A 118 -12.01 7.35 1.58
C SER A 118 -11.96 8.33 0.39
N SER A 119 -12.58 9.51 0.53
CA SER A 119 -12.66 10.51 -0.53
C SER A 119 -11.45 11.43 -0.54
N HIS A 120 -10.52 11.19 -1.45
CA HIS A 120 -9.43 12.14 -1.75
C HIS A 120 -9.90 13.43 -2.46
N ALA A 121 -11.20 13.77 -2.42
CA ALA A 121 -11.77 14.97 -3.01
C ALA A 121 -11.54 16.19 -2.09
N ARG A 122 -11.11 17.33 -2.64
CA ARG A 122 -10.95 18.59 -1.88
C ARG A 122 -12.26 19.39 -1.89
N GLY A 123 -12.61 19.98 -0.75
CA GLY A 123 -13.82 20.79 -0.58
C GLY A 123 -13.97 21.93 -1.61
N GLY A 124 -12.85 22.42 -2.15
CA GLY A 124 -12.81 23.40 -3.23
C GLY A 124 -13.60 23.02 -4.49
N ILE A 125 -13.90 21.73 -4.71
CA ILE A 125 -14.76 21.27 -5.81
C ILE A 125 -16.13 21.96 -5.77
N TRP A 126 -16.71 22.10 -4.59
CA TRP A 126 -18.07 22.59 -4.42
C TRP A 126 -18.15 24.11 -4.33
N THR A 127 -17.13 24.77 -3.77
CA THR A 127 -17.03 26.24 -3.79
C THR A 127 -16.67 26.77 -5.17
N ASN A 128 -15.77 26.11 -5.90
CA ASN A 128 -15.30 26.55 -7.23
C ASN A 128 -15.97 25.76 -8.38
N TRP A 129 -17.27 25.49 -8.27
CA TRP A 129 -17.98 24.54 -9.15
C TRP A 129 -17.89 24.86 -10.65
N ALA A 130 -17.83 26.13 -11.04
CA ALA A 130 -17.66 26.53 -12.44
C ALA A 130 -16.28 26.14 -13.00
N ASP A 131 -15.24 26.28 -12.18
CA ASP A 131 -13.85 25.98 -12.51
C ASP A 131 -13.62 24.46 -12.58
N PHE A 132 -14.12 23.71 -11.59
CA PHE A 132 -14.11 22.25 -11.59
C PHE A 132 -14.77 21.64 -12.84
N LYS A 133 -15.93 22.18 -13.26
CA LYS A 133 -16.58 21.79 -14.52
C LYS A 133 -15.70 22.06 -15.74
N ARG A 134 -15.08 23.24 -15.84
CA ARG A 134 -14.16 23.58 -16.94
C ARG A 134 -13.02 22.57 -17.05
N HIS A 135 -12.42 22.18 -15.92
CA HIS A 135 -11.38 21.16 -15.89
C HIS A 135 -11.86 19.76 -16.34
N ALA A 136 -13.10 19.38 -16.01
CA ALA A 136 -13.70 18.14 -16.51
C ALA A 136 -13.96 18.18 -18.03
N ASP A 137 -14.48 19.30 -18.54
CA ASP A 137 -14.73 19.52 -19.97
C ASP A 137 -13.43 19.54 -20.78
N ASP A 138 -12.36 20.13 -20.24
CA ASP A 138 -11.04 20.15 -20.88
C ASP A 138 -10.39 18.76 -20.93
N ALA A 139 -10.62 17.92 -19.92
CA ALA A 139 -10.24 16.51 -19.97
C ALA A 139 -11.07 15.73 -21.02
N GLU A 140 -12.36 16.02 -21.19
CA GLU A 140 -13.15 15.43 -22.28
C GLU A 140 -12.65 15.88 -23.65
N LYS A 141 -12.38 17.18 -23.84
CA LYS A 141 -11.80 17.74 -25.08
C LYS A 141 -10.44 17.08 -25.40
N ALA A 142 -9.59 16.87 -24.40
CA ALA A 142 -8.31 16.19 -24.58
C ALA A 142 -8.48 14.69 -24.93
N ALA A 143 -9.41 13.98 -24.29
CA ALA A 143 -9.75 12.60 -24.66
C ALA A 143 -10.33 12.50 -26.09
N ARG A 144 -11.12 13.51 -26.50
CA ARG A 144 -11.59 13.66 -27.88
C ARG A 144 -10.45 13.97 -28.86
N ALA A 145 -9.38 14.65 -28.44
CA ALA A 145 -8.22 14.95 -29.29
C ALA A 145 -7.23 13.79 -29.49
N LEU A 146 -7.35 12.67 -28.76
CA LEU A 146 -6.43 11.52 -28.86
C LEU A 146 -6.37 10.90 -30.28
N ASN A 147 -5.18 10.90 -30.87
CA ASN A 147 -4.90 10.33 -32.19
C ASN A 147 -4.57 8.82 -32.10
N ILE A 148 -5.63 8.03 -31.97
CA ILE A 148 -5.60 6.55 -31.91
C ILE A 148 -5.38 5.87 -33.28
N ARG A 149 -4.60 6.46 -34.20
CA ARG A 149 -4.30 5.86 -35.52
C ARG A 149 -3.04 5.00 -35.52
N SER A 150 -2.05 5.31 -34.69
CA SER A 150 -0.79 4.56 -34.51
C SER A 150 -0.16 4.88 -33.15
N ALA A 151 0.80 4.07 -32.68
CA ALA A 151 1.57 4.36 -31.46
C ALA A 151 2.21 5.75 -31.51
N SER A 152 2.82 6.11 -32.65
CA SER A 152 3.43 7.43 -32.90
C SER A 152 2.40 8.59 -32.81
N GLY A 153 1.18 8.40 -33.34
CA GLY A 153 0.09 9.35 -33.20
C GLY A 153 -0.42 9.50 -31.76
N LEU A 154 -0.50 8.38 -31.04
CA LEU A 154 -0.92 8.35 -29.64
C LEU A 154 0.12 9.02 -28.74
N ARG A 155 1.42 8.71 -28.92
CA ARG A 155 2.55 9.28 -28.17
C ARG A 155 2.63 10.82 -28.30
N ARG A 156 2.26 11.38 -29.48
CA ARG A 156 2.13 12.83 -29.67
C ARG A 156 0.89 13.48 -29.03
N SER A 157 -0.19 12.74 -28.80
CA SER A 157 -1.48 13.30 -28.35
C SER A 157 -1.85 12.99 -26.90
N LEU A 158 -1.30 11.93 -26.33
CA LEU A 158 -1.52 11.51 -24.94
C LEU A 158 -1.06 12.54 -23.88
N PRO A 159 0.06 13.28 -24.05
CA PRO A 159 0.51 14.26 -23.05
C PRO A 159 -0.53 15.37 -22.74
N ARG A 160 -1.33 15.78 -23.73
CA ARG A 160 -2.40 16.78 -23.53
C ARG A 160 -3.49 16.27 -22.59
N LEU A 161 -3.84 14.99 -22.68
CA LEU A 161 -4.80 14.37 -21.75
C LEU A 161 -4.20 14.23 -20.35
N ILE A 162 -2.94 13.79 -20.26
CA ILE A 162 -2.23 13.68 -18.98
C ILE A 162 -2.21 15.05 -18.27
N SER A 163 -1.83 16.13 -18.98
CA SER A 163 -1.86 17.49 -18.44
C SER A 163 -3.27 17.90 -17.99
N ALA A 164 -4.33 17.66 -18.77
CA ALA A 164 -5.70 17.98 -18.35
C ALA A 164 -6.11 17.26 -17.04
N CYS A 165 -5.74 15.98 -16.89
CA CYS A 165 -5.95 15.23 -15.65
C CYS A 165 -5.16 15.80 -14.47
N HIS A 166 -3.88 16.13 -14.67
CA HIS A 166 -3.03 16.72 -13.62
C HIS A 166 -3.50 18.11 -13.19
N ASN A 167 -3.93 18.96 -14.12
CA ASN A 167 -4.42 20.31 -13.81
C ASN A 167 -5.65 20.27 -12.90
N CYS A 168 -6.57 19.33 -13.13
CA CYS A 168 -7.70 19.09 -12.23
C CYS A 168 -7.23 18.55 -10.86
N HIS A 169 -6.37 17.53 -10.85
CA HIS A 169 -5.94 16.87 -9.61
C HIS A 169 -5.16 17.79 -8.66
N GLN A 170 -4.27 18.65 -9.16
CA GLN A 170 -3.48 19.57 -8.32
C GLN A 170 -4.37 20.52 -7.48
N ILE A 171 -5.49 20.97 -8.06
CA ILE A 171 -6.44 21.87 -7.40
C ILE A 171 -7.43 21.07 -6.53
N TYR A 172 -8.00 19.98 -7.07
CA TYR A 172 -9.22 19.36 -6.54
C TYR A 172 -9.05 17.99 -5.89
N ARG A 173 -7.85 17.43 -5.86
CA ARG A 173 -7.57 16.12 -5.26
C ARG A 173 -6.45 16.22 -4.21
N ASN A 174 -6.66 15.57 -3.07
CA ASN A 174 -5.61 15.29 -2.11
C ASN A 174 -4.72 14.14 -2.62
N THR A 175 -3.41 14.30 -2.53
CA THR A 175 -2.52 13.14 -2.45
C THR A 175 -2.79 12.41 -1.13
N PRO A 176 -2.79 11.06 -1.09
CA PRO A 176 -2.74 10.33 0.17
C PRO A 176 -1.54 10.82 0.99
N ARG A 177 -1.70 10.91 2.33
CA ARG A 177 -0.53 11.10 3.20
C ARG A 177 0.16 9.75 3.30
N GLU A 178 1.35 9.64 2.71
CA GLU A 178 2.18 8.42 2.77
C GLU A 178 2.72 8.17 4.20
N PHE A 179 2.63 9.18 5.07
CA PHE A 179 2.97 9.12 6.49
C PHE A 179 1.77 9.58 7.35
N THR A 180 0.89 8.63 7.65
CA THR A 180 0.08 8.65 8.88
C THR A 180 0.51 7.44 9.70
N THR A 181 1.64 7.56 10.38
CA THR A 181 2.13 6.53 11.31
C THR A 181 1.24 6.50 12.54
N HIS A 182 0.59 5.37 12.76
CA HIS A 182 -0.02 4.96 14.03
C HIS A 182 0.88 3.91 14.67
#